data_AF-A0A7L2V0D5-F1
#
_entry.id   AF-A0A7L2V0D5-F1
#
_cell.length_a   1.000
_cell.length_b   1.000
_cell.length_c   1.000
_cell.angle_alpha   90.00
_cell.angle_beta   90.00
_cell.angle_gamma   90.00
#
_symmetry.space_group_name_H-M   'P 1'
#
loop_
_entity.id
_entity.type
_entity.pdbx_description
1 polymer ?
#
loop_
_entity_poly.entity_id
_entity_poly.type
_entity_poly.pdbx_seq_one_letter_code
_entity_poly.pdbx_strand_id
1 'polypeptide(L)'
;RERGSGLAPLLQALGEPRPPPQLGPLLCNLSQLPEGRHGLLDRSRCSVQRLLPFTQYKDSAVHRRGIVGALRNCCFEYGESPGPSPAATLAGPSCGALPQPAAP
;
A
#
# COMPACT_ATOMS: atom_id res chain seq x y z
N ARG A 1 0.62 -26.87 -7.31
CA ARG A 1 -0.65 -26.12 -7.13
C ARG A 1 -0.27 -24.71 -6.70
N GLU A 2 -0.08 -23.81 -7.66
CA GLU A 2 0.22 -22.40 -7.37
C GLU A 2 -0.98 -21.76 -6.69
N ARG A 3 -0.86 -21.45 -5.39
CA ARG A 3 -1.74 -20.49 -4.74
C ARG A 3 -1.40 -19.15 -5.37
N GLY A 4 -2.15 -18.74 -6.39
CA GLY A 4 -2.04 -17.39 -6.94
C GLY A 4 -2.08 -16.40 -5.78
N SER A 5 -1.03 -15.58 -5.65
CA SER A 5 -0.91 -14.60 -4.57
C SER A 5 -2.21 -13.84 -4.40
N GLY A 6 -2.68 -13.64 -3.15
CA GLY A 6 -3.93 -12.91 -2.87
C GLY A 6 -3.99 -11.49 -3.45
N LEU A 7 -2.85 -10.97 -3.93
CA LEU A 7 -2.72 -9.64 -4.52
C LEU A 7 -3.15 -9.59 -6.00
N ALA A 8 -3.13 -10.72 -6.73
CA ALA A 8 -3.46 -10.73 -8.15
C ALA A 8 -4.91 -10.32 -8.46
N PRO A 9 -5.94 -10.79 -7.73
CA PRO A 9 -7.31 -10.31 -7.90
C PRO A 9 -7.46 -8.81 -7.61
N LEU A 10 -6.69 -8.27 -6.67
CA LEU A 10 -6.72 -6.84 -6.34
C LEU A 10 -6.15 -5.99 -7.49
N LEU A 11 -5.03 -6.42 -8.08
CA LEU A 11 -4.45 -5.73 -9.25
C LEU A 11 -5.36 -5.83 -10.48
N GLN A 12 -6.05 -6.96 -10.66
CA GLN A 12 -7.05 -7.10 -11.71
C GLN A 12 -8.20 -6.11 -11.51
N ALA A 13 -8.76 -6.06 -10.30
CA ALA A 13 -9.85 -5.15 -9.98
C ALA A 13 -9.46 -3.67 -10.09
N LEU A 14 -8.17 -3.32 -9.94
CA LEU A 14 -7.67 -1.98 -10.18
C LEU A 14 -7.75 -1.60 -11.68
N GLY A 15 -7.58 -2.56 -12.58
CA GLY A 15 -7.65 -2.35 -14.04
C GLY A 15 -9.05 -2.27 -14.62
N GLU A 16 -10.09 -2.51 -13.82
CA GLU A 16 -11.49 -2.39 -14.27
C GLU A 16 -11.88 -0.91 -14.50
N PRO A 17 -12.84 -0.59 -15.38
CA PRO A 17 -13.22 0.80 -15.69
C PRO A 17 -13.68 1.63 -14.48
N ARG A 18 -14.16 0.99 -13.43
CA ARG A 18 -14.59 1.61 -12.18
C ARG A 18 -14.12 0.76 -11.00
N PRO A 19 -12.85 0.89 -10.59
CA PRO A 19 -12.33 0.12 -9.47
C PRO A 19 -13.02 0.53 -8.15
N PRO A 20 -13.19 -0.38 -7.19
CA PRO A 20 -13.78 -0.05 -5.88
C PRO A 20 -12.94 1.01 -5.15
N PRO A 21 -13.52 2.10 -4.63
CA PRO A 21 -12.76 3.22 -4.04
C PRO A 21 -11.80 2.83 -2.90
N GLN A 22 -12.07 1.72 -2.22
CA GLN A 22 -11.27 1.18 -1.12
C GLN A 22 -9.98 0.49 -1.59
N LEU A 23 -9.83 0.21 -2.88
CA LEU A 23 -8.73 -0.61 -3.39
C LEU A 23 -7.37 0.10 -3.25
N GLY A 24 -7.32 1.41 -3.47
CA GLY A 24 -6.12 2.22 -3.19
C GLY A 24 -5.72 2.18 -1.70
N PRO A 25 -6.61 2.55 -0.76
CA PRO A 25 -6.34 2.43 0.68
C PRO A 25 -5.98 1.02 1.14
N LEU A 26 -6.62 -0.01 0.60
CA LEU A 26 -6.32 -1.41 0.92
C LEU A 26 -4.88 -1.77 0.54
N LEU A 27 -4.44 -1.41 -0.67
CA LEU A 27 -3.06 -1.64 -1.12
C LEU A 27 -2.06 -0.85 -0.27
N CYS A 28 -2.40 0.39 0.12
CA CYS A 28 -1.58 1.19 1.03
C CYS A 28 -1.39 0.47 2.37
N ASN A 29 -2.47 -0.04 2.97
CA ASN A 29 -2.40 -0.76 4.24
C ASN A 29 -1.60 -2.07 4.12
N LEU A 30 -1.84 -2.85 3.07
CA LEU A 30 -1.10 -4.10 2.84
C LEU A 30 0.41 -3.85 2.69
N SER A 31 0.79 -2.79 1.98
CA SER A 31 2.21 -2.44 1.78
C SER A 31 2.95 -1.97 3.05
N GLN A 32 2.26 -1.78 4.17
CA GLN A 32 2.93 -1.55 5.46
C GLN A 32 3.55 -2.83 6.02
N LEU A 33 3.09 -4.01 5.57
CA LEU A 33 3.63 -5.31 5.95
C LEU A 33 4.72 -5.78 4.97
N PRO A 34 5.79 -6.44 5.46
CA PRO A 34 6.84 -6.99 4.60
C PRO A 34 6.32 -7.90 3.48
N GLU A 35 5.35 -8.76 3.78
CA GLU A 35 4.76 -9.70 2.82
C GLU A 35 3.96 -8.97 1.74
N GLY A 36 3.27 -7.88 2.12
CA GLY A 36 2.54 -7.04 1.18
C GLY A 36 3.47 -6.31 0.23
N ARG A 37 4.59 -5.77 0.74
CA ARG A 37 5.64 -5.19 -0.11
C ARG A 37 6.26 -6.23 -1.03
N HIS A 38 6.59 -7.42 -0.51
CA HIS A 38 7.19 -8.48 -1.31
C HIS A 38 6.26 -8.89 -2.48
N GLY A 39 4.96 -9.02 -2.23
CA GLY A 39 3.97 -9.29 -3.27
C GLY A 39 3.82 -8.16 -4.30
N LEU A 40 3.96 -6.90 -3.89
CA LEU A 40 3.93 -5.74 -4.78
C LEU A 40 5.23 -5.56 -5.58
N LEU A 41 6.37 -5.94 -5.01
CA LEU A 41 7.69 -5.84 -5.64
C LEU A 41 8.09 -7.09 -6.44
N ASP A 42 7.22 -8.11 -6.49
CA ASP A 42 7.40 -9.32 -7.28
C ASP A 42 7.51 -8.99 -8.78
N ARG A 43 8.73 -9.17 -9.31
CA ARG A 43 9.05 -8.90 -10.73
C ARG A 43 8.25 -9.76 -11.70
N SER A 44 7.82 -10.95 -11.31
CA SER A 44 7.04 -11.83 -12.18
C SER A 44 5.64 -11.28 -12.48
N ARG A 45 5.12 -10.40 -11.61
CA ARG A 45 3.77 -9.84 -11.69
C ARG A 45 3.73 -8.43 -12.27
N CYS A 46 4.87 -7.74 -12.33
CA CYS A 46 4.98 -6.34 -12.75
C CYS A 46 3.97 -5.43 -12.02
N SER A 47 3.72 -5.68 -10.73
CA SER A 47 2.65 -5.01 -9.99
C SER A 47 2.89 -3.51 -9.90
N VAL A 48 4.13 -3.07 -9.62
CA VAL A 48 4.50 -1.65 -9.58
C VAL A 48 4.15 -0.94 -10.89
N GLN A 49 4.48 -1.52 -12.03
CA GLN A 49 4.17 -0.94 -13.35
C GLN A 49 2.67 -0.76 -13.54
N ARG A 50 1.84 -1.69 -13.05
CA ARG A 50 0.37 -1.57 -13.10
C ARG A 50 -0.17 -0.47 -12.17
N LEU A 51 0.56 -0.14 -11.09
CA LEU A 51 0.16 0.92 -10.17
C LEU A 51 0.51 2.32 -10.68
N LEU A 52 1.56 2.48 -11.51
CA LEU A 52 2.05 3.78 -11.96
C LEU A 52 0.98 4.68 -12.63
N PRO A 53 0.10 4.18 -13.53
CA PRO A 53 -0.95 5.01 -14.12
C PRO A 53 -1.90 5.63 -13.08
N PHE A 54 -2.07 4.97 -11.93
CA PHE A 54 -2.99 5.43 -10.89
C PHE A 54 -2.43 6.59 -10.05
N THR A 55 -1.15 6.92 -10.20
CA THR A 55 -0.54 8.11 -9.56
C THR A 55 -1.12 9.42 -10.10
N GLN A 56 -1.72 9.40 -11.28
CA GLN A 56 -2.39 10.55 -11.91
C GLN A 56 -3.89 10.33 -12.09
N TYR A 57 -4.48 9.31 -11.45
CA TYR A 57 -5.89 8.96 -11.61
C TYR A 57 -6.81 10.09 -11.14
N LYS A 58 -7.53 10.74 -12.06
CA LYS A 58 -8.33 11.94 -11.78
C LYS A 58 -9.67 11.63 -11.11
N ASP A 59 -10.27 10.51 -11.47
CA ASP A 59 -11.64 10.14 -11.08
C ASP A 59 -11.78 9.81 -9.59
N SER A 60 -10.67 9.48 -8.92
CA SER A 60 -10.68 9.22 -7.49
C SER A 60 -9.39 9.64 -6.81
N ALA A 61 -9.46 10.74 -6.06
CA ALA A 61 -8.35 11.19 -5.20
C ALA A 61 -8.03 10.19 -4.08
N VAL A 62 -9.02 9.41 -3.61
CA VAL A 62 -8.82 8.35 -2.61
C VAL A 62 -7.97 7.22 -3.18
N HIS A 63 -8.27 6.75 -4.38
CA HIS A 63 -7.43 5.79 -5.09
C HIS A 63 -6.01 6.31 -5.28
N ARG A 64 -5.89 7.50 -5.88
CA ARG A 64 -4.59 8.10 -6.18
C ARG A 64 -3.72 8.21 -4.93
N ARG A 65 -4.26 8.74 -3.83
CA ARG A 65 -3.55 8.84 -2.55
C ARG A 65 -3.15 7.48 -2.00
N GLY A 66 -4.04 6.48 -2.05
CA GLY A 66 -3.74 5.13 -1.61
C GLY A 66 -2.62 4.47 -2.41
N ILE A 67 -2.64 4.60 -3.74
CA ILE A 67 -1.58 4.05 -4.61
C ILE A 67 -0.24 4.75 -4.37
N VAL A 68 -0.23 6.08 -4.28
CA VAL A 68 1.01 6.83 -3.97
C VAL A 68 1.57 6.41 -2.61
N GLY A 69 0.71 6.23 -1.60
CA GLY A 69 1.10 5.71 -0.29
C GLY A 69 1.68 4.29 -0.37
N ALA A 70 1.05 3.40 -1.14
CA ALA A 70 1.55 2.05 -1.34
C ALA A 70 2.94 2.02 -1.99
N LEU A 71 3.14 2.82 -3.05
CA LEU A 71 4.44 2.95 -3.71
C LEU A 71 5.50 3.52 -2.76
N ARG A 72 5.14 4.52 -1.95
CA ARG A 72 6.05 5.08 -0.95
C ARG A 72 6.50 4.01 0.05
N ASN A 73 5.56 3.23 0.59
CA ASN A 73 5.88 2.17 1.54
C ASN A 73 6.78 1.09 0.91
N CYS A 74 6.60 0.78 -0.37
CA CYS A 74 7.45 -0.19 -1.07
C CYS A 74 8.88 0.32 -1.33
N CYS A 75 9.06 1.63 -1.56
CA CYS A 75 10.35 2.20 -1.94
C CYS A 75 11.18 2.74 -0.77
N PHE A 76 10.54 3.07 0.35
CA PHE A 76 11.19 3.72 1.50
C PHE A 76 10.99 2.89 2.77
N GLU A 77 11.74 1.80 2.85
CA GLU A 77 11.94 1.04 4.09
C GLU A 77 13.05 1.71 4.90
N TYR A 78 12.72 2.17 6.10
CA TYR A 78 13.74 2.51 7.08
C TYR A 78 14.24 1.18 7.64
N GLY A 79 15.42 0.75 7.20
CA GLY A 79 15.96 -0.55 7.57
C GLY A 79 15.99 -0.72 9.09
N GLU A 80 15.13 -1.59 9.60
CA GLU A 80 15.41 -2.28 10.85
C GLU A 80 16.66 -3.12 10.55
N SER A 81 17.79 -2.70 11.10
CA SER A 81 19.01 -3.52 11.17
C SER A 81 18.64 -4.92 11.67
N PRO A 82 19.24 -6.01 11.17
CA PRO A 82 18.86 -7.37 11.56
C PRO A 82 19.25 -7.64 13.01
N GLY A 83 18.43 -7.20 13.96
CA GLY A 83 18.33 -7.79 15.28
C GLY A 83 17.43 -9.02 15.21
N PRO A 84 17.71 -10.11 15.94
CA PRO A 84 16.87 -11.30 15.89
C PRO A 84 15.47 -10.94 16.41
N SER A 85 14.48 -11.14 15.54
CA SER A 85 13.06 -10.98 15.84
C SER A 85 12.64 -11.93 16.97
N PRO A 86 11.80 -11.44 17.89
CA PRO A 86 10.59 -12.19 18.14
C PRO A 86 9.41 -11.24 18.07
N ALA A 87 8.51 -11.49 17.12
CA ALA A 87 7.08 -11.22 17.18
C ALA A 87 6.59 -10.02 18.03
N ALA A 88 5.93 -9.09 17.33
CA ALA A 88 4.88 -8.23 17.88
C ALA A 88 5.33 -7.11 18.85
N THR A 89 5.51 -5.92 18.28
CA THR A 89 5.06 -4.69 18.95
C THR A 89 4.12 -3.98 17.98
N LEU A 90 2.83 -4.25 18.17
CA LEU A 90 1.74 -3.53 17.55
C LEU A 90 1.78 -2.05 17.98
N ALA A 91 1.40 -1.17 17.06
CA ALA A 91 1.10 0.26 17.20
C ALA A 91 2.28 1.25 17.10
N GLY A 92 2.57 1.66 15.85
CA GLY A 92 3.08 3.00 15.55
C GLY A 92 1.90 3.94 15.21
N PRO A 93 2.01 5.26 15.43
CA PRO A 93 0.88 6.16 15.46
C PRO A 93 0.26 6.32 14.07
N SER A 94 -1.08 6.23 14.03
CA SER A 94 -1.91 6.50 12.87
C SER A 94 -1.56 7.86 12.26
N CYS A 95 -1.16 7.88 10.99
CA CYS A 95 -1.04 9.10 10.21
C CYS A 95 -2.42 9.75 10.09
N GLY A 96 -2.74 10.75 10.92
CA GLY A 96 -3.98 11.49 10.77
C GLY A 96 -4.49 12.37 11.91
N ALA A 97 -3.71 12.74 12.92
CA ALA A 97 -4.15 13.76 13.89
C ALA A 97 -3.47 15.11 13.61
N LEU A 98 -4.21 16.02 12.97
CA LEU A 98 -3.86 17.44 12.94
C LEU A 98 -4.00 18.03 14.36
N PRO A 99 -3.05 18.86 14.83
CA PRO A 99 -3.20 19.54 16.11
C PRO A 99 -4.33 20.57 16.04
N GLN A 100 -5.32 20.46 16.93
CA GLN A 100 -6.33 21.51 17.13
C GLN A 100 -5.68 22.69 17.86
N PRO A 101 -5.96 23.95 17.48
CA PRO A 101 -5.43 25.11 18.17
C PRO A 101 -6.07 25.22 19.57
N ALA A 102 -5.22 25.45 20.58
CA ALA A 102 -5.66 25.75 21.93
C ALA A 102 -6.41 27.11 21.92
N ALA A 103 -7.68 27.07 22.31
CA ALA A 103 -8.47 28.27 22.58
C ALA A 103 -7.98 28.93 23.91
N PRO A 104 -8.13 30.26 24.05
CA PRO A 104 -7.50 31.05 25.10
C PRO A 104 -8.01 30.75 26.52
#